data_AF-A0A2N0ZBA2-F1
#
_entry.id   AF-A0A2N0ZBA2-F1
#
_cell.length_a   1.000
_cell.length_b   1.000
_cell.length_c   1.000
_cell.angle_alpha   90.00
_cell.angle_beta   90.00
_cell.angle_gamma   90.00
#
_symmetry.space_group_name_H-M   'P 1'
#
loop_
_entity.id
_entity.type
_entity.pdbx_description
1 polymer ?
#
loop_
_entity_poly.entity_id
_entity_poly.type
_entity_poly.pdbx_seq_one_letter_code
_entity_poly.pdbx_strand_id
1 'polypeptide(L)'
;MKPITENNRIIAIDMMRGFAIFGIFLVNMLSFHTPFIYIDPYTWWDSGIDRNLYTVIDIFVQASFYPLFALLFGYGVMILRERVMAKGLSFPIIAFRRFTFLLILGLLHALLIWHGDILVTYAVIGFIFLLFMKMSAKSLIITGIVMYVLPNILLSLLLLVAMMLEPGSGVTMFVNIESYIHTYQQGSFVEITEQRIEDWYFTNNFGTLPLLVITILPLFLIGAGVQKLKLFEHIELHQSIIKKAAVFTLIAGLAIKAIPYVWDENLAAQYIQDTFGGPLLAIGYSLSIATLATMNKLRKILEPLAYVGRLSISNYLLQSILSTLLFYGYGLGFYGKVSIIEGTVIVIIVFIFQIFLSKLWMKHYYYGPVEWLWRAFTYMKKPELKRK
;
A
#
# COMPACT_ATOMS: atom_id res chain seq x y z
N MET A 1 6.48 -0.54 -29.63
CA MET A 1 5.27 -0.09 -28.90
C MET A 1 5.56 1.28 -28.34
N LYS A 2 4.98 2.35 -28.91
CA LYS A 2 5.34 3.71 -28.48
C LYS A 2 4.93 3.98 -27.02
N PRO A 3 5.78 4.65 -26.22
CA PRO A 3 5.43 5.13 -24.88
C PRO A 3 4.21 6.06 -24.92
N ILE A 4 3.54 6.23 -23.77
CA ILE A 4 2.51 7.28 -23.64
C ILE A 4 3.20 8.62 -23.87
N THR A 5 2.67 9.46 -24.76
CA THR A 5 3.09 10.86 -24.89
C THR A 5 2.79 11.56 -23.58
N GLU A 6 3.75 12.30 -23.02
CA GLU A 6 3.65 12.89 -21.66
C GLU A 6 2.40 13.77 -21.49
N ASN A 7 1.84 14.32 -22.58
CA ASN A 7 0.64 15.15 -22.59
C ASN A 7 -0.69 14.45 -22.25
N ASN A 8 -0.80 13.12 -22.39
CA ASN A 8 -2.06 12.38 -22.12
C ASN A 8 -2.05 11.67 -20.75
N ARG A 9 -1.12 12.01 -19.86
CA ARG A 9 -0.93 11.30 -18.59
C ARG A 9 -1.47 12.13 -17.43
N ILE A 10 -2.33 11.53 -16.61
CA ILE A 10 -2.87 12.16 -15.41
C ILE A 10 -1.79 12.17 -14.33
N ILE A 11 -1.00 13.26 -14.27
CA ILE A 11 0.15 13.37 -13.37
C ILE A 11 -0.23 13.20 -11.90
N ALA A 12 -1.45 13.60 -11.52
CA ALA A 12 -1.97 13.45 -10.16
C ALA A 12 -2.00 11.98 -9.72
N ILE A 13 -2.28 11.03 -10.62
CA ILE A 13 -2.29 9.59 -10.30
C ILE A 13 -0.87 9.10 -9.99
N ASP A 14 0.13 9.57 -10.72
CA ASP A 14 1.52 9.22 -10.41
C ASP A 14 1.97 9.87 -9.09
N MET A 15 1.56 11.11 -8.79
CA MET A 15 1.83 11.75 -7.50
C MET A 15 1.20 10.97 -6.35
N MET A 16 -0.06 10.54 -6.48
CA MET A 16 -0.75 9.72 -5.48
C MET A 16 -0.03 8.38 -5.26
N ARG A 17 0.49 7.74 -6.32
CA ARG A 17 1.28 6.50 -6.18
C ARG A 17 2.61 6.74 -5.46
N GLY A 18 3.29 7.85 -5.75
CA GLY A 18 4.52 8.21 -5.05
C GLY A 18 4.28 8.47 -3.57
N PHE A 19 3.21 9.19 -3.25
CA PHE A 19 2.77 9.41 -1.87
C PHE A 19 2.39 8.11 -1.17
N ALA A 20 1.68 7.21 -1.88
CA ALA A 20 1.32 5.91 -1.36
C ALA A 20 2.53 5.06 -0.98
N ILE A 21 3.55 5.04 -1.83
CA ILE A 21 4.79 4.31 -1.57
C ILE A 21 5.55 4.89 -0.38
N PHE A 22 5.59 6.21 -0.22
CA PHE A 22 6.20 6.83 0.96
C PHE A 22 5.53 6.36 2.25
N GLY A 23 4.19 6.44 2.31
CA GLY A 23 3.44 6.05 3.50
C GLY A 23 3.52 4.55 3.79
N ILE A 24 3.46 3.70 2.76
CA ILE A 24 3.70 2.26 2.90
C ILE A 24 5.09 2.00 3.47
N PHE A 25 6.12 2.71 2.98
CA PHE A 25 7.48 2.51 3.46
C PHE A 25 7.64 2.94 4.93
N LEU A 26 6.99 4.03 5.34
CA LEU A 26 7.00 4.50 6.72
C LEU A 26 6.39 3.49 7.70
N VAL A 27 5.27 2.88 7.34
CA VAL A 27 4.64 1.81 8.13
C VAL A 27 5.49 0.55 8.14
N ASN A 28 5.94 0.12 6.96
CA ASN A 28 6.74 -1.11 6.83
C ASN A 28 8.07 -1.00 7.57
N MET A 29 8.59 0.22 7.76
CA MET A 29 9.79 0.45 8.56
C MET A 29 9.66 -0.15 9.95
N LEU A 30 8.50 0.00 10.61
CA LEU A 30 8.24 -0.59 11.93
C LEU A 30 8.47 -2.12 11.92
N SER A 31 8.00 -2.81 10.88
CA SER A 31 8.22 -4.25 10.70
C SER A 31 9.64 -4.62 10.24
N PHE A 32 10.36 -3.71 9.59
CA PHE A 32 11.73 -3.95 9.14
C PHE A 32 12.74 -3.94 10.30
N HIS A 33 12.49 -3.20 11.37
CA HIS A 33 13.43 -3.10 12.49
C HIS A 33 12.89 -3.65 13.83
N THR A 34 11.61 -4.03 13.91
CA THR A 34 10.95 -4.53 15.13
C THR A 34 10.04 -5.71 14.81
N PRO A 35 9.83 -6.67 15.75
CA PRO A 35 8.85 -7.77 15.65
C PRO A 35 7.38 -7.32 15.61
N PHE A 36 7.04 -6.34 14.76
CA PHE A 36 5.79 -5.58 14.77
C PHE A 36 4.52 -6.46 14.70
N ILE A 37 4.59 -7.62 14.05
CA ILE A 37 3.44 -8.55 13.94
C ILE A 37 3.22 -9.42 15.20
N TYR A 38 4.16 -9.37 16.17
CA TYR A 38 4.18 -10.20 17.38
C TYR A 38 4.18 -9.38 18.67
N ILE A 39 4.21 -8.05 18.58
CA ILE A 39 4.20 -7.15 19.74
C ILE A 39 2.93 -6.31 19.75
N ASP A 40 2.59 -5.84 20.94
CA ASP A 40 1.65 -4.73 21.07
C ASP A 40 2.42 -3.40 21.02
N PRO A 41 2.26 -2.61 19.94
CA PRO A 41 3.02 -1.38 19.77
C PRO A 41 2.63 -0.27 20.77
N TYR A 42 1.46 -0.35 21.41
CA TYR A 42 1.03 0.62 22.43
C TYR A 42 1.80 0.47 23.75
N THR A 43 2.29 -0.75 24.03
CA THR A 43 3.07 -1.08 25.22
C THR A 43 4.55 -1.26 24.93
N TRP A 44 4.95 -1.59 23.69
CA TRP A 44 6.34 -1.78 23.32
C TRP A 44 7.17 -0.48 23.32
N TRP A 45 6.57 0.64 22.89
CA TRP A 45 7.19 1.96 22.90
C TRP A 45 6.48 2.86 23.92
N ASP A 46 6.65 2.55 25.20
CA ASP A 46 5.83 3.11 26.29
C ASP A 46 6.20 4.54 26.74
N SER A 47 7.38 5.05 26.33
CA SER A 47 7.92 6.30 26.85
C SER A 47 8.69 7.14 25.83
N GLY A 48 8.71 8.46 26.06
CA GLY A 48 9.53 9.40 25.32
C GLY A 48 9.00 9.79 23.94
N ILE A 49 9.94 10.10 23.03
CA ILE A 49 9.64 10.61 21.69
C ILE A 49 9.05 9.53 20.77
N ASP A 50 9.44 8.27 20.98
CA ASP A 50 9.02 7.14 20.15
C ASP A 50 7.52 6.85 20.33
N ARG A 51 6.99 6.92 21.55
CA ARG A 51 5.54 6.79 21.79
C ARG A 51 4.73 7.82 21.00
N ASN A 52 5.13 9.09 21.10
CA ASN A 52 4.44 10.19 20.43
C ASN A 52 4.56 10.05 18.90
N LEU A 53 5.72 9.63 18.41
CA LEU A 53 5.94 9.42 16.99
C LEU A 53 5.14 8.21 16.47
N TYR A 54 5.06 7.12 17.23
CA TYR A 54 4.20 6.00 16.93
C TYR A 54 2.75 6.45 16.82
N THR A 55 2.22 7.20 17.79
CA THR A 55 0.86 7.76 17.72
C THR A 55 0.62 8.58 16.46
N VAL A 56 1.60 9.39 16.03
CA VAL A 56 1.50 10.14 14.77
C VAL A 56 1.48 9.20 13.56
N ILE A 57 2.34 8.18 13.54
CA ILE A 57 2.35 7.19 12.44
C ILE A 57 1.02 6.41 12.43
N ASP A 58 0.51 5.99 13.57
CA ASP A 58 -0.72 5.20 13.68
C ASP A 58 -1.96 5.98 13.20
N ILE A 59 -2.09 7.23 13.64
CA ILE A 59 -3.25 8.07 13.30
C ILE A 59 -3.21 8.52 11.83
N PHE A 60 -2.04 8.93 11.31
CA PHE A 60 -1.95 9.58 10.00
C PHE A 60 -1.49 8.65 8.86
N VAL A 61 -0.93 7.47 9.16
CA VAL A 61 -0.21 6.68 8.16
C VAL A 61 -0.64 5.21 8.18
N GLN A 62 -0.65 4.58 9.36
CA GLN A 62 -1.04 3.18 9.51
C GLN A 62 -2.40 2.94 8.86
N ALA A 63 -2.54 1.84 8.13
CA ALA A 63 -3.76 1.46 7.42
C ALA A 63 -4.35 2.49 6.42
N SER A 64 -3.72 3.64 6.18
CA SER A 64 -4.22 4.67 5.24
C SER A 64 -3.64 4.56 3.84
N PHE A 65 -2.45 3.96 3.72
CA PHE A 65 -1.73 3.93 2.45
C PHE A 65 -1.92 2.64 1.63
N TYR A 66 -2.16 1.49 2.26
CA TYR A 66 -2.57 0.29 1.52
C TYR A 66 -3.93 0.49 0.81
N PRO A 67 -4.95 1.16 1.40
CA PRO A 67 -6.19 1.39 0.69
C PRO A 67 -6.03 2.36 -0.46
N LEU A 68 -5.22 3.41 -0.27
CA LEU A 68 -4.89 4.36 -1.33
C LEU A 68 -4.25 3.63 -2.52
N PHE A 69 -3.25 2.78 -2.23
CA PHE A 69 -2.58 2.01 -3.27
C PHE A 69 -3.52 1.00 -3.95
N ALA A 70 -4.42 0.35 -3.19
CA ALA A 70 -5.41 -0.58 -3.72
C ALA A 70 -6.42 0.11 -4.67
N LEU A 71 -6.95 1.28 -4.27
CA LEU A 71 -7.81 2.11 -5.11
C LEU A 71 -7.10 2.48 -6.43
N LEU A 72 -5.83 2.91 -6.34
CA LEU A 72 -5.01 3.26 -7.51
C LEU A 72 -4.66 2.05 -8.39
N PHE A 73 -4.60 0.85 -7.82
CA PHE A 73 -4.39 -0.39 -8.55
C PHE A 73 -5.63 -0.72 -9.39
N GLY A 74 -6.82 -0.75 -8.77
CA GLY A 74 -8.09 -0.95 -9.48
C GLY A 74 -8.32 0.08 -10.59
N TYR A 75 -8.07 1.36 -10.27
CA TYR A 75 -8.09 2.46 -11.23
C TYR A 75 -7.13 2.20 -12.40
N GLY A 76 -5.89 1.80 -12.10
CA GLY A 76 -4.86 1.52 -13.10
C GLY A 76 -5.19 0.33 -14.01
N VAL A 77 -5.81 -0.73 -13.49
CA VAL A 77 -6.26 -1.88 -14.27
C VAL A 77 -7.40 -1.50 -15.20
N MET A 78 -8.32 -0.64 -14.77
CA MET A 78 -9.41 -0.18 -15.65
C MET A 78 -8.88 0.70 -16.80
N ILE A 79 -7.92 1.60 -16.54
CA ILE A 79 -7.25 2.32 -17.63
C ILE A 79 -6.56 1.34 -18.60
N LEU A 80 -5.90 0.30 -18.07
CA LEU A 80 -5.27 -0.72 -18.91
C LEU A 80 -6.31 -1.40 -19.80
N ARG A 81 -7.49 -1.74 -19.26
CA ARG A 81 -8.59 -2.35 -20.02
C ARG A 81 -9.00 -1.48 -21.19
N GLU A 82 -9.28 -0.19 -20.97
CA GLU A 82 -9.67 0.74 -22.04
C GLU A 82 -8.60 0.80 -23.14
N ARG A 83 -7.32 0.92 -22.75
CA ARG A 83 -6.21 0.99 -23.72
C ARG A 83 -5.99 -0.29 -24.52
N VAL A 84 -6.19 -1.45 -23.88
CA VAL A 84 -6.01 -2.76 -24.54
C VAL A 84 -7.16 -3.00 -25.50
N MET A 85 -8.39 -2.71 -25.09
CA MET A 85 -9.58 -2.82 -25.94
C MET A 85 -9.55 -1.84 -27.12
N ALA A 86 -9.11 -0.60 -26.92
CA ALA A 86 -8.94 0.39 -27.99
C ALA A 86 -7.92 -0.03 -29.06
N LYS A 87 -7.04 -1.00 -28.75
CA LYS A 87 -6.06 -1.58 -29.68
C LYS A 87 -6.53 -2.91 -30.30
N GLY A 88 -7.78 -3.31 -30.08
CA GLY A 88 -8.31 -4.59 -30.54
C GLY A 88 -7.66 -5.82 -29.89
N LEU A 89 -7.00 -5.66 -28.74
CA LEU A 89 -6.32 -6.75 -28.03
C LEU A 89 -7.22 -7.35 -26.95
N SER A 90 -7.00 -8.62 -26.61
CA SER A 90 -7.73 -9.31 -25.55
C SER A 90 -7.26 -8.86 -24.15
N PHE A 91 -8.12 -8.13 -23.45
CA PHE A 91 -7.84 -7.68 -22.08
C PHE A 91 -7.61 -8.81 -21.07
N PRO A 92 -8.45 -9.88 -20.99
CA PRO A 92 -8.24 -10.96 -20.03
C PRO A 92 -6.86 -11.61 -20.14
N ILE A 93 -6.37 -11.83 -21.36
CA ILE A 93 -5.04 -12.42 -21.60
C ILE A 93 -3.94 -11.50 -21.07
N ILE A 94 -4.03 -10.21 -21.37
CA ILE A 94 -3.04 -9.21 -20.93
C ILE A 94 -3.07 -9.07 -19.40
N ALA A 95 -4.25 -9.03 -18.80
CA ALA A 95 -4.38 -8.91 -17.35
C ALA A 95 -3.89 -10.18 -16.62
N PHE A 96 -4.20 -11.37 -17.15
CA PHE A 96 -3.70 -12.64 -16.62
C PHE A 96 -2.17 -12.67 -16.57
N ARG A 97 -1.49 -12.31 -17.67
CA ARG A 97 -0.01 -12.23 -17.70
C ARG A 97 0.54 -11.21 -16.71
N ARG A 98 -0.11 -10.05 -16.61
CA ARG A 98 0.28 -8.98 -15.69
C ARG A 98 0.22 -9.42 -14.23
N PHE A 99 -0.85 -10.11 -13.84
CA PHE A 99 -1.02 -10.62 -12.48
C PHE A 99 -0.14 -11.84 -12.22
N THR A 100 0.09 -12.70 -13.22
CA THR A 100 1.05 -13.81 -13.12
C THR A 100 2.46 -13.29 -12.85
N PHE A 101 2.89 -12.24 -13.55
CA PHE A 101 4.19 -11.62 -13.28
C PHE A 101 4.27 -11.05 -11.86
N LEU A 102 3.22 -10.36 -11.41
CA LEU A 102 3.17 -9.83 -10.05
C LEU A 102 3.21 -10.94 -9.00
N LEU A 103 2.53 -12.06 -9.25
CA LEU A 103 2.55 -13.23 -8.37
C LEU A 103 3.96 -13.82 -8.28
N ILE A 104 4.63 -14.05 -9.41
CA ILE A 104 6.00 -14.58 -9.43
C ILE A 104 6.95 -13.63 -8.71
N LEU A 105 6.87 -12.32 -9.01
CA LEU A 105 7.71 -11.32 -8.38
C LEU A 105 7.45 -11.21 -6.88
N GLY A 106 6.19 -11.26 -6.47
CA GLY A 106 5.78 -11.26 -5.07
C GLY A 106 6.27 -12.49 -4.32
N LEU A 107 6.16 -13.68 -4.91
CA LEU A 107 6.70 -14.91 -4.29
C LEU A 107 8.21 -14.83 -4.11
N LEU A 108 8.94 -14.33 -5.11
CA LEU A 108 10.39 -14.12 -4.99
C LEU A 108 10.70 -13.09 -3.90
N HIS A 109 9.93 -12.01 -3.81
CA HIS A 109 10.14 -10.97 -2.80
C HIS A 109 9.78 -11.45 -1.39
N ALA A 110 8.64 -12.12 -1.20
CA ALA A 110 8.18 -12.68 0.07
C ALA A 110 9.19 -13.68 0.65
N LEU A 111 9.71 -14.57 -0.20
CA LEU A 111 10.60 -15.65 0.22
C LEU A 111 12.05 -15.18 0.34
N LEU A 112 12.55 -14.35 -0.58
CA LEU A 112 13.97 -14.03 -0.66
C LEU A 112 14.33 -12.66 -0.08
N ILE A 113 13.36 -11.75 0.10
CA ILE A 113 13.62 -10.37 0.52
C ILE A 113 12.92 -10.07 1.85
N TRP A 114 11.60 -10.06 1.90
CA TRP A 114 10.87 -9.63 3.10
C TRP A 114 9.45 -10.22 3.17
N HIS A 115 9.05 -10.69 4.35
CA HIS A 115 7.77 -11.37 4.57
C HIS A 115 6.53 -10.45 4.39
N GLY A 116 6.66 -9.12 4.49
CA GLY A 116 5.54 -8.18 4.32
C GLY A 116 5.19 -7.84 2.86
N ASP A 117 5.39 -8.79 1.94
CA ASP A 117 5.06 -8.60 0.52
C ASP A 117 3.56 -8.31 0.30
N ILE A 118 3.29 -7.31 -0.53
CA ILE A 118 1.93 -6.95 -0.95
C ILE A 118 1.59 -7.45 -2.36
N LEU A 119 2.61 -7.84 -3.15
CA LEU A 119 2.45 -8.17 -4.56
C LEU A 119 1.72 -9.50 -4.77
N VAL A 120 1.97 -10.52 -3.95
CA VAL A 120 1.23 -11.80 -3.97
C VAL A 120 -0.25 -11.54 -3.73
N THR A 121 -0.59 -10.84 -2.65
CA THR A 121 -1.97 -10.50 -2.30
C THR A 121 -2.64 -9.75 -3.44
N TYR A 122 -1.98 -8.75 -4.02
CA TYR A 122 -2.53 -7.97 -5.13
C TYR A 122 -2.70 -8.78 -6.41
N ALA A 123 -1.82 -9.75 -6.67
CA ALA A 123 -1.95 -10.64 -7.81
C ALA A 123 -3.14 -11.60 -7.63
N VAL A 124 -3.26 -12.26 -6.48
CA VAL A 124 -4.36 -13.18 -6.15
C VAL A 124 -5.70 -12.47 -6.22
N ILE A 125 -5.83 -11.34 -5.53
CA ILE A 125 -7.05 -10.52 -5.57
C ILE A 125 -7.28 -9.95 -6.98
N GLY A 126 -6.22 -9.62 -7.71
CA GLY A 126 -6.28 -9.20 -9.11
C GLY A 126 -6.95 -10.24 -10.02
N PHE A 127 -6.67 -11.53 -9.84
CA PHE A 127 -7.33 -12.59 -10.59
C PHE A 127 -8.84 -12.64 -10.30
N ILE A 128 -9.24 -12.56 -9.04
CA ILE A 128 -10.67 -12.51 -8.63
C ILE A 128 -11.34 -11.26 -9.21
N PHE A 129 -10.65 -10.13 -9.17
CA PHE A 129 -11.13 -8.85 -9.68
C PHE A 129 -11.48 -8.88 -11.17
N LEU A 130 -10.87 -9.77 -11.98
CA LEU A 130 -11.21 -9.92 -13.40
C LEU A 130 -12.69 -10.30 -13.64
N LEU A 131 -13.32 -10.98 -12.69
CA LEU A 131 -14.73 -11.39 -12.77
C LEU A 131 -15.69 -10.18 -12.80
N PHE A 132 -15.27 -9.04 -12.27
CA PHE A 132 -16.12 -7.86 -12.09
C PHE A 132 -15.95 -6.82 -13.21
N MET A 133 -15.00 -7.01 -14.13
CA MET A 133 -14.56 -5.96 -15.08
C MET A 133 -15.64 -5.52 -16.10
N LYS A 134 -16.68 -6.33 -16.29
CA LYS A 134 -17.82 -6.02 -17.17
C LYS A 134 -18.88 -5.14 -16.50
N MET A 135 -18.87 -5.01 -15.18
CA MET A 135 -19.89 -4.25 -14.43
C MET A 135 -19.87 -2.76 -14.77
N SER A 136 -21.02 -2.10 -14.62
CA SER A 136 -21.11 -0.64 -14.77
C SER A 136 -20.29 0.10 -13.69
N ALA A 137 -19.96 1.37 -13.91
CA ALA A 137 -19.22 2.18 -12.93
C ALA A 137 -19.92 2.23 -11.56
N LYS A 138 -21.23 2.46 -11.56
CA LYS A 138 -22.07 2.50 -10.36
C LYS A 138 -22.10 1.13 -9.67
N SER A 139 -22.27 0.06 -10.44
CA SER A 139 -22.29 -1.31 -9.90
C SER A 139 -20.96 -1.66 -9.23
N LEU A 140 -19.82 -1.30 -9.83
CA LEU A 140 -18.50 -1.52 -9.22
C LEU A 140 -18.36 -0.81 -7.86
N ILE A 141 -18.77 0.46 -7.79
CA ILE A 141 -18.70 1.24 -6.55
C ILE A 141 -19.64 0.66 -5.50
N ILE A 142 -20.90 0.39 -5.83
CA ILE A 142 -21.88 -0.15 -4.88
C ILE A 142 -21.45 -1.52 -4.38
N THR A 143 -21.05 -2.42 -5.27
CA THR A 143 -20.56 -3.75 -4.88
C THR A 143 -19.33 -3.65 -4.00
N GLY A 144 -18.36 -2.78 -4.35
CA GLY A 144 -17.22 -2.52 -3.47
C GLY A 144 -17.64 -2.00 -2.09
N ILE A 145 -18.47 -0.96 -2.02
CA ILE A 145 -18.93 -0.40 -0.74
C ILE A 145 -19.65 -1.47 0.10
N VAL A 146 -20.57 -2.24 -0.47
CA VAL A 146 -21.31 -3.29 0.26
C VAL A 146 -20.37 -4.41 0.71
N MET A 147 -19.49 -4.89 -0.17
CA MET A 147 -18.53 -5.94 0.17
C MET A 147 -17.51 -5.49 1.22
N TYR A 148 -17.21 -4.19 1.31
CA TYR A 148 -16.34 -3.66 2.36
C TYR A 148 -17.12 -3.44 3.65
N VAL A 149 -18.16 -2.61 3.62
CA VAL A 149 -18.80 -2.07 4.83
C VAL A 149 -19.54 -3.15 5.60
N LEU A 150 -20.31 -4.02 4.94
CA LEU A 150 -21.16 -4.99 5.63
C LEU A 150 -20.38 -5.97 6.51
N PRO A 151 -19.43 -6.77 5.98
CA PRO A 151 -18.67 -7.70 6.82
C PRO A 151 -17.81 -7.00 7.86
N ASN A 152 -17.26 -5.82 7.55
CA ASN A 152 -16.42 -5.08 8.49
C ASN A 152 -17.21 -4.48 9.65
N ILE A 153 -18.45 -4.03 9.43
CA ILE A 153 -19.35 -3.61 10.53
C ILE A 153 -19.70 -4.83 11.38
N LEU A 154 -20.05 -5.97 10.78
CA LEU A 154 -20.37 -7.18 11.53
C LEU A 154 -19.18 -7.64 12.39
N LEU A 155 -17.96 -7.63 11.84
CA LEU A 155 -16.76 -8.00 12.60
C LEU A 155 -16.46 -6.98 13.70
N SER A 156 -16.64 -5.68 13.45
CA SER A 156 -16.49 -4.64 14.49
C SER A 156 -17.48 -4.84 15.63
N LEU A 157 -18.75 -5.12 15.33
CA LEU A 157 -19.76 -5.41 16.34
C LEU A 157 -19.44 -6.68 17.12
N LEU A 158 -18.96 -7.73 16.45
CA LEU A 158 -18.54 -8.97 17.09
C LEU A 158 -17.37 -8.73 18.06
N LEU A 159 -16.37 -7.96 17.64
CA LEU A 159 -15.23 -7.59 18.48
C LEU A 159 -15.68 -6.74 19.68
N LEU A 160 -16.58 -5.78 19.48
CA LEU A 160 -17.14 -4.98 20.59
C LEU A 160 -17.86 -5.89 21.61
N VAL A 161 -18.71 -6.81 21.14
CA VAL A 161 -19.40 -7.77 22.02
C VAL A 161 -18.39 -8.68 22.74
N ALA A 162 -17.36 -9.17 22.04
CA ALA A 162 -16.32 -10.00 22.65
C ALA A 162 -15.58 -9.27 23.78
N MET A 163 -15.21 -7.99 23.56
CA MET A 163 -14.55 -7.16 24.56
C MET A 163 -15.46 -6.83 25.76
N MET A 164 -16.78 -6.83 25.58
CA MET A 164 -17.74 -6.68 26.69
C MET A 164 -17.89 -7.96 27.52
N LEU A 165 -17.77 -9.13 26.89
CA LEU A 165 -17.92 -10.43 27.55
C LEU A 165 -16.65 -10.85 28.30
N GLU A 166 -15.48 -10.59 27.73
CA GLU A 166 -14.18 -10.90 28.34
C GLU A 166 -13.26 -9.67 28.31
N PRO A 167 -13.47 -8.69 29.21
CA PRO A 167 -12.62 -7.51 29.30
C PRO A 167 -11.17 -7.90 29.57
N GLY A 168 -10.24 -7.45 28.73
CA GLY A 168 -8.82 -7.74 28.87
C GLY A 168 -8.34 -9.05 28.21
N SER A 169 -9.20 -9.75 27.46
CA SER A 169 -8.81 -10.86 26.58
C SER A 169 -8.01 -10.34 25.37
N GLY A 170 -6.77 -9.94 25.60
CA GLY A 170 -5.80 -9.77 24.52
C GLY A 170 -5.49 -11.13 23.90
N VAL A 171 -5.21 -11.15 22.59
CA VAL A 171 -4.58 -12.33 21.98
C VAL A 171 -3.11 -12.30 22.37
N THR A 172 -2.77 -12.82 23.56
CA THR A 172 -1.38 -12.99 23.96
C THR A 172 -0.79 -14.12 23.12
N MET A 173 -0.12 -13.76 22.03
CA MET A 173 0.60 -14.75 21.24
C MET A 173 1.90 -15.10 21.97
N PHE A 174 2.02 -16.36 22.36
CA PHE A 174 3.27 -16.91 22.91
C PHE A 174 4.28 -17.07 21.79
N VAL A 175 4.93 -15.97 21.41
CA VAL A 175 6.10 -15.99 20.52
C VAL A 175 7.33 -15.68 21.36
N ASN A 176 8.39 -16.46 21.16
CA ASN A 176 9.68 -16.15 21.76
C ASN A 176 10.29 -14.96 20.99
N ILE A 177 9.92 -13.74 21.42
CA ILE A 177 10.36 -12.48 20.81
C ILE A 177 11.89 -12.37 20.81
N GLU A 178 12.57 -12.87 21.84
CA GLU A 178 14.03 -12.84 21.92
C GLU A 178 14.66 -13.69 20.82
N SER A 179 14.17 -14.91 20.62
CA SER A 179 14.62 -15.79 19.54
C SER A 179 14.34 -15.17 18.17
N TYR A 180 13.18 -14.53 18.01
CA TYR A 180 12.81 -13.85 16.77
C TYR A 180 13.77 -12.70 16.44
N ILE A 181 14.03 -11.83 17.42
CA ILE A 181 14.99 -10.73 17.26
C ILE A 181 16.38 -11.28 16.96
N HIS A 182 16.82 -12.32 17.67
CA HIS A 182 18.11 -12.95 17.45
C HIS A 182 18.26 -13.48 16.01
N THR A 183 17.25 -14.19 15.48
CA THR A 183 17.26 -14.71 14.11
C THR A 183 17.40 -13.60 13.09
N TYR A 184 16.59 -12.54 13.18
CA TYR A 184 16.70 -11.43 12.23
C TYR A 184 17.98 -10.60 12.40
N GLN A 185 18.48 -10.47 13.62
CA GLN A 185 19.65 -9.65 13.93
C GLN A 185 20.99 -10.33 13.59
N GLN A 186 21.09 -11.66 13.79
CA GLN A 186 22.36 -12.40 13.68
C GLN A 186 22.29 -13.62 12.76
N GLY A 187 21.10 -14.05 12.36
CA GLY A 187 20.92 -15.22 11.52
C GLY A 187 21.56 -15.08 10.14
N SER A 188 21.93 -16.22 9.58
CA SER A 188 22.31 -16.37 8.18
C SER A 188 21.12 -16.09 7.26
N PHE A 189 21.39 -15.91 5.97
CA PHE A 189 20.32 -15.73 4.98
C PHE A 189 19.33 -16.91 4.97
N VAL A 190 19.79 -18.13 5.24
CA VAL A 190 18.93 -19.33 5.25
C VAL A 190 18.02 -19.32 6.48
N GLU A 191 18.56 -19.12 7.68
CA GLU A 191 17.76 -19.05 8.93
C GLU A 191 16.72 -17.93 8.87
N ILE A 192 17.10 -16.76 8.33
CA ILE A 192 16.16 -15.65 8.12
C ILE A 192 15.12 -15.99 7.04
N THR A 193 15.47 -16.81 6.03
CA THR A 193 14.49 -17.29 5.04
C THR A 193 13.44 -18.19 5.68
N GLU A 194 13.86 -19.10 6.56
CA GLU A 194 12.94 -19.98 7.29
C GLU A 194 11.98 -19.16 8.16
N GLN A 195 12.51 -18.22 8.94
CA GLN A 195 11.68 -17.31 9.74
C GLN A 195 10.71 -16.49 8.87
N ARG A 196 11.17 -15.95 7.73
CA ARG A 196 10.30 -15.19 6.81
C ARG A 196 9.14 -16.03 6.26
N ILE A 197 9.35 -17.32 6.01
CA ILE A 197 8.29 -18.22 5.54
C ILE A 197 7.21 -18.37 6.61
N GLU A 198 7.61 -18.55 7.87
CA GLU A 198 6.68 -18.62 9.00
C GLU A 198 5.91 -17.32 9.18
N ASP A 199 6.61 -16.18 9.17
CA ASP A 199 6.01 -14.84 9.30
C ASP A 199 5.04 -14.55 8.15
N TRP A 200 5.41 -14.93 6.92
CA TRP A 200 4.55 -14.74 5.76
C TRP A 200 3.31 -15.63 5.85
N TYR A 201 3.45 -16.90 6.26
CA TYR A 201 2.32 -17.83 6.40
C TYR A 201 1.39 -17.43 7.55
N PHE A 202 1.94 -16.88 8.62
CA PHE A 202 1.17 -16.34 9.75
C PHE A 202 0.14 -15.31 9.28
N THR A 203 0.53 -14.40 8.40
CA THR A 203 -0.39 -13.38 7.84
C THR A 203 -1.12 -13.84 6.57
N ASN A 204 -0.54 -14.74 5.77
CA ASN A 204 -1.03 -15.13 4.44
C ASN A 204 -1.26 -16.65 4.37
N ASN A 205 -2.42 -17.09 4.85
CA ASN A 205 -2.84 -18.49 4.76
C ASN A 205 -4.31 -18.60 4.31
N PHE A 206 -4.78 -19.83 4.11
CA PHE A 206 -6.16 -20.08 3.66
C PHE A 206 -7.23 -19.56 4.64
N GLY A 207 -6.90 -19.46 5.94
CA GLY A 207 -7.80 -18.90 6.95
C GLY A 207 -7.92 -17.38 6.87
N THR A 208 -6.84 -16.66 6.53
CA THR A 208 -6.85 -15.20 6.39
C THR A 208 -7.29 -14.72 5.01
N LEU A 209 -7.28 -15.59 3.99
CA LEU A 209 -7.65 -15.24 2.61
C LEU A 209 -9.05 -14.59 2.48
N PRO A 210 -10.13 -15.08 3.12
CA PRO A 210 -11.44 -14.43 3.04
C PRO A 210 -11.42 -12.99 3.56
N LEU A 211 -10.67 -12.73 4.64
CA LEU A 211 -10.50 -11.38 5.18
C LEU A 211 -9.72 -10.49 4.20
N LEU A 212 -8.63 -11.00 3.60
CA LEU A 212 -7.88 -10.27 2.57
C LEU A 212 -8.75 -9.92 1.36
N VAL A 213 -9.63 -10.84 0.93
CA VAL A 213 -10.58 -10.58 -0.16
C VAL A 213 -11.52 -9.44 0.22
N ILE A 214 -12.12 -9.50 1.40
CA ILE A 214 -13.06 -8.48 1.90
C ILE A 214 -12.36 -7.12 2.11
N THR A 215 -11.07 -7.10 2.43
CA THR A 215 -10.34 -5.85 2.68
C THR A 215 -9.82 -5.21 1.39
N ILE A 216 -9.32 -5.99 0.43
CA ILE A 216 -8.61 -5.46 -0.76
C ILE A 216 -9.49 -5.43 -2.01
N LEU A 217 -10.27 -6.47 -2.29
CA LEU A 217 -11.07 -6.56 -3.52
C LEU A 217 -12.06 -5.39 -3.64
N PRO A 218 -12.79 -4.99 -2.58
CA PRO A 218 -13.67 -3.82 -2.64
C PRO A 218 -12.99 -2.53 -3.08
N LEU A 219 -11.76 -2.31 -2.64
CA LEU A 219 -11.00 -1.11 -2.97
C LEU A 219 -10.57 -1.13 -4.44
N PHE A 220 -10.23 -2.30 -4.99
CA PHE A 220 -10.01 -2.44 -6.43
C PHE A 220 -11.29 -2.12 -7.23
N LEU A 221 -12.45 -2.62 -6.78
CA LEU A 221 -13.75 -2.35 -7.40
C LEU A 221 -14.09 -0.86 -7.39
N ILE A 222 -13.97 -0.20 -6.23
CA ILE A 222 -14.24 1.23 -6.07
C ILE A 222 -13.30 2.04 -6.97
N GLY A 223 -11.99 1.75 -6.93
CA GLY A 223 -10.99 2.43 -7.76
C GLY A 223 -11.28 2.31 -9.26
N ALA A 224 -11.69 1.14 -9.72
CA ALA A 224 -12.11 0.92 -11.10
C ALA A 224 -13.43 1.61 -11.48
N GLY A 225 -14.40 1.66 -10.57
CA GLY A 225 -15.63 2.42 -10.78
C GLY A 225 -15.38 3.92 -10.88
N VAL A 226 -14.52 4.47 -10.02
CA VAL A 226 -14.06 5.87 -10.07
C VAL A 226 -13.37 6.16 -11.41
N GLN A 227 -12.57 5.23 -11.92
CA GLN A 227 -11.95 5.36 -13.24
C GLN A 227 -12.98 5.42 -14.37
N LYS A 228 -13.98 4.53 -14.37
CA LYS A 228 -15.05 4.54 -15.38
C LYS A 228 -15.88 5.82 -15.36
N LEU A 229 -16.00 6.48 -14.20
CA LEU A 229 -16.63 7.79 -14.07
C LEU A 229 -15.73 8.95 -14.52
N LYS A 230 -14.45 8.69 -14.82
CA LYS A 230 -13.46 9.69 -15.24
C LYS A 230 -13.30 10.85 -14.26
N LEU A 231 -13.52 10.59 -12.97
CA LEU A 231 -13.54 11.63 -11.93
C LEU A 231 -12.24 12.46 -11.90
N PHE A 232 -11.08 11.80 -12.05
CA PHE A 232 -9.77 12.46 -12.03
C PHE A 232 -9.35 13.09 -13.38
N GLU A 233 -10.06 12.82 -14.47
CA GLU A 233 -9.83 13.47 -15.77
C GLU A 233 -10.50 14.85 -15.85
N HIS A 234 -11.55 15.07 -15.04
CA HIS A 234 -12.39 16.26 -15.06
C HIS A 234 -12.48 16.97 -13.70
N ILE A 235 -11.39 16.96 -12.92
CA ILE A 235 -11.34 17.53 -11.56
C ILE A 235 -11.76 19.00 -11.54
N GLU A 236 -11.38 19.77 -12.56
CA GLU A 236 -11.67 21.20 -12.67
C GLU A 236 -13.18 21.49 -12.69
N LEU A 237 -13.99 20.58 -13.24
CA LEU A 237 -15.46 20.73 -13.31
C LEU A 237 -16.14 20.51 -11.96
N HIS A 238 -15.50 19.82 -11.02
CA HIS A 238 -16.11 19.41 -9.75
C HIS A 238 -15.30 19.83 -8.52
N GLN A 239 -14.43 20.84 -8.67
CA GLN A 239 -13.42 21.17 -7.67
C GLN A 239 -13.99 21.51 -6.29
N SER A 240 -15.13 22.21 -6.21
CA SER A 240 -15.77 22.56 -4.93
C SER A 240 -16.27 21.32 -4.18
N ILE A 241 -16.90 20.38 -4.88
CA ILE A 241 -17.41 19.14 -4.30
C ILE A 241 -16.25 18.25 -3.87
N ILE A 242 -15.22 18.11 -4.70
CA ILE A 242 -14.01 17.33 -4.40
C ILE A 242 -13.29 17.88 -3.16
N LYS A 243 -13.16 19.20 -3.03
CA LYS A 243 -12.58 19.85 -1.84
C LYS A 243 -13.37 19.55 -0.58
N LYS A 244 -14.71 19.70 -0.62
CA LYS A 244 -15.57 19.39 0.53
C LYS A 244 -15.48 17.92 0.92
N ALA A 245 -15.50 17.02 -0.06
CA ALA A 245 -15.32 15.60 0.17
C ALA A 245 -13.94 15.27 0.76
N ALA A 246 -12.86 15.91 0.28
CA ALA A 246 -11.52 15.75 0.82
C ALA A 246 -11.46 16.16 2.30
N VAL A 247 -11.97 17.35 2.65
CA VAL A 247 -12.00 17.85 4.03
C VAL A 247 -12.86 16.94 4.92
N PHE A 248 -14.05 16.56 4.46
CA PHE A 248 -14.93 15.67 5.22
C PHE A 248 -14.27 14.31 5.51
N THR A 249 -13.71 13.67 4.48
CA THR A 249 -13.07 12.35 4.64
C THR A 249 -11.78 12.41 5.46
N LEU A 250 -11.02 13.51 5.40
CA LEU A 250 -9.89 13.74 6.29
C LEU A 250 -10.33 13.90 7.75
N ILE A 251 -11.30 14.76 8.04
CA ILE A 251 -11.78 14.98 9.41
C ILE A 251 -12.41 13.70 9.98
N ALA A 252 -13.28 13.05 9.22
CA ALA A 252 -13.91 11.80 9.64
C ALA A 252 -12.88 10.68 9.82
N GLY A 253 -11.92 10.55 8.90
CA GLY A 253 -10.84 9.58 8.98
C GLY A 253 -9.97 9.79 10.22
N LEU A 254 -9.54 11.03 10.49
CA LEU A 254 -8.76 11.38 11.68
C LEU A 254 -9.54 11.15 12.98
N ALA A 255 -10.83 11.50 13.01
CA ALA A 255 -11.67 11.28 14.18
C ALA A 255 -11.80 9.79 14.52
N ILE A 256 -11.99 8.94 13.50
CA ILE A 256 -12.05 7.47 13.69
C ILE A 256 -10.68 6.91 14.07
N LYS A 257 -9.60 7.43 13.47
CA LYS A 257 -8.22 7.04 13.80
C LYS A 257 -7.80 7.42 15.21
N ALA A 258 -8.39 8.46 15.78
CA ALA A 258 -8.12 8.87 17.15
C ALA A 258 -8.82 7.99 18.20
N ILE A 259 -9.74 7.09 17.82
CA ILE A 259 -10.57 6.31 18.77
C ILE A 259 -9.74 5.60 19.85
N PRO A 260 -8.68 4.82 19.54
CA PRO A 260 -7.91 4.12 20.58
C PRO A 260 -7.14 5.04 21.53
N TYR A 261 -7.00 6.33 21.19
CA TYR A 261 -6.24 7.32 21.96
C TYR A 261 -7.12 8.23 22.81
N VAL A 262 -8.41 8.36 22.47
CA VAL A 262 -9.37 9.20 23.20
C VAL A 262 -10.35 8.38 24.03
N TRP A 263 -10.53 7.11 23.69
CA TRP A 263 -11.29 6.10 24.44
C TRP A 263 -10.35 4.99 24.92
N ASP A 264 -10.92 3.90 25.44
CA ASP A 264 -10.15 2.72 25.83
C ASP A 264 -9.55 2.01 24.62
N GLU A 265 -8.24 1.81 24.69
CA GLU A 265 -7.48 1.02 23.74
C GLU A 265 -7.85 -0.46 23.89
N ASN A 266 -8.34 -1.06 22.79
CA ASN A 266 -8.68 -2.47 22.72
C ASN A 266 -8.72 -2.94 21.26
N LEU A 267 -8.82 -4.26 21.05
CA LEU A 267 -8.84 -4.87 19.72
C LEU A 267 -9.97 -4.34 18.81
N ALA A 268 -11.14 -4.01 19.37
CA ALA A 268 -12.25 -3.47 18.58
C ALA A 268 -11.95 -2.03 18.13
N ALA A 269 -11.42 -1.19 19.03
CA ALA A 269 -10.99 0.16 18.72
C ALA A 269 -9.88 0.17 17.65
N GLN A 270 -8.87 -0.69 17.81
CA GLN A 270 -7.79 -0.89 16.83
C GLN A 270 -8.34 -1.35 15.46
N TYR A 271 -9.26 -2.31 15.44
CA TYR A 271 -9.88 -2.78 14.21
C TYR A 271 -10.70 -1.69 13.50
N ILE A 272 -11.52 -0.95 14.24
CA ILE A 272 -12.37 0.12 13.71
C ILE A 272 -11.52 1.25 13.13
N GLN A 273 -10.44 1.65 13.81
CA GLN A 273 -9.58 2.72 13.34
C GLN A 273 -8.91 2.40 12.00
N ASP A 274 -8.44 1.17 11.83
CA ASP A 274 -7.73 0.74 10.62
C ASP A 274 -8.70 0.48 9.49
N THR A 275 -9.81 -0.18 9.80
CA THR A 275 -10.80 -0.61 8.80
C THR A 275 -11.62 0.54 8.26
N PHE A 276 -11.97 1.55 9.06
CA PHE A 276 -12.80 2.68 8.60
C PHE A 276 -12.02 3.97 8.49
N GLY A 277 -11.20 4.30 9.48
CA GLY A 277 -10.39 5.52 9.49
C GLY A 277 -9.32 5.50 8.39
N GLY A 278 -8.63 4.38 8.22
CA GLY A 278 -7.63 4.15 7.18
C GLY A 278 -8.12 4.48 5.76
N PRO A 279 -9.15 3.80 5.22
CA PRO A 279 -9.70 4.09 3.90
C PRO A 279 -10.29 5.49 3.74
N LEU A 280 -10.87 6.08 4.79
CA LEU A 280 -11.35 7.47 4.73
C LEU A 280 -10.19 8.45 4.55
N LEU A 281 -9.09 8.26 5.30
CA LEU A 281 -7.87 9.03 5.09
C LEU A 281 -7.27 8.79 3.71
N ALA A 282 -7.28 7.54 3.22
CA ALA A 282 -6.83 7.21 1.87
C ALA A 282 -7.58 8.02 0.80
N ILE A 283 -8.92 8.09 0.91
CA ILE A 283 -9.76 8.89 0.03
C ILE A 283 -9.42 10.38 0.21
N GLY A 284 -9.33 10.87 1.45
CA GLY A 284 -8.96 12.25 1.77
C GLY A 284 -7.62 12.67 1.15
N TYR A 285 -6.58 11.85 1.28
CA TYR A 285 -5.27 12.06 0.67
C TYR A 285 -5.34 12.05 -0.85
N SER A 286 -6.06 11.10 -1.46
CA SER A 286 -6.21 11.04 -2.91
C SER A 286 -6.88 12.30 -3.46
N LEU A 287 -8.00 12.73 -2.88
CA LEU A 287 -8.76 13.90 -3.32
C LEU A 287 -7.98 15.20 -3.06
N SER A 288 -7.24 15.26 -1.96
CA SER A 288 -6.35 16.39 -1.64
C SER A 288 -5.25 16.50 -2.69
N ILE A 289 -4.50 15.43 -2.97
CA ILE A 289 -3.46 15.45 -4.01
C ILE A 289 -4.05 15.80 -5.37
N ALA A 290 -5.21 15.25 -5.73
CA ALA A 290 -5.88 15.56 -6.98
C ALA A 290 -6.20 17.06 -7.10
N THR A 291 -6.68 17.67 -6.02
CA THR A 291 -7.00 19.09 -5.96
C THR A 291 -5.76 19.97 -5.98
N LEU A 292 -4.74 19.65 -5.17
CA LEU A 292 -3.51 20.43 -5.08
C LEU A 292 -2.72 20.37 -6.39
N ALA A 293 -2.82 19.27 -7.13
CA ALA A 293 -2.20 19.11 -8.45
C ALA A 293 -2.80 20.04 -9.52
N THR A 294 -4.01 20.59 -9.34
CA THR A 294 -4.56 21.61 -10.26
C THR A 294 -4.02 23.01 -9.99
N MET A 295 -3.35 23.23 -8.85
CA MET A 295 -2.79 24.52 -8.47
C MET A 295 -1.32 24.61 -8.89
N ASN A 296 -0.97 25.49 -9.83
CA ASN A 296 0.37 25.58 -10.43
C ASN A 296 1.54 25.58 -9.42
N LYS A 297 1.43 26.34 -8.31
CA LYS A 297 2.47 26.39 -7.28
C LYS A 297 2.61 25.04 -6.54
N LEU A 298 1.50 24.46 -6.11
CA LEU A 298 1.48 23.22 -5.33
C LEU A 298 1.79 21.99 -6.19
N ARG A 299 1.38 22.01 -7.46
CA ARG A 299 1.79 21.01 -8.45
C ARG A 299 3.31 20.86 -8.53
N LYS A 300 4.06 21.97 -8.55
CA LYS A 300 5.54 21.95 -8.58
C LYS A 300 6.13 21.32 -7.32
N ILE A 301 5.50 21.52 -6.17
CA ILE A 301 5.92 20.93 -4.88
C ILE A 301 5.66 19.41 -4.87
N LEU A 302 4.55 18.97 -5.45
CA LEU A 302 4.15 17.55 -5.48
C LEU A 302 4.79 16.75 -6.63
N GLU A 303 5.26 17.42 -7.68
CA GLU A 303 5.85 16.79 -8.86
C GLU A 303 6.98 15.79 -8.55
N PRO A 304 7.86 16.01 -7.56
CA PRO A 304 8.85 15.02 -7.15
C PRO A 304 8.27 13.62 -6.83
N LEU A 305 7.07 13.56 -6.25
CA LEU A 305 6.38 12.30 -5.94
C LEU A 305 6.03 11.52 -7.21
N ALA A 306 5.74 12.22 -8.31
CA ALA A 306 5.41 11.57 -9.57
C ALA A 306 6.59 10.74 -10.12
N TYR A 307 7.84 11.14 -9.88
CA TYR A 307 9.00 10.34 -10.33
C TYR A 307 9.01 8.97 -9.65
N VAL A 308 8.82 8.94 -8.34
CA VAL A 308 8.76 7.69 -7.56
C VAL A 308 7.54 6.87 -7.95
N GLY A 309 6.37 7.50 -8.06
CA GLY A 309 5.12 6.81 -8.41
C GLY A 309 5.09 6.23 -9.83
N ARG A 310 5.89 6.77 -10.76
CA ARG A 310 6.09 6.18 -12.09
C ARG A 310 6.93 4.91 -12.07
N LEU A 311 7.82 4.79 -11.08
CA LEU A 311 8.74 3.68 -10.85
C LEU A 311 8.36 2.91 -9.59
N SER A 312 7.05 2.73 -9.39
CA SER A 312 6.49 2.29 -8.11
C SER A 312 7.00 0.91 -7.66
N ILE A 313 7.07 -0.05 -8.58
CA ILE A 313 7.49 -1.42 -8.27
C ILE A 313 9.00 -1.44 -8.01
N SER A 314 9.77 -0.76 -8.86
CA SER A 314 11.22 -0.67 -8.68
C SER A 314 11.60 -0.01 -7.35
N ASN A 315 10.93 1.08 -6.97
CA ASN A 315 11.20 1.76 -5.70
C ASN A 315 10.73 0.95 -4.48
N TYR A 316 9.59 0.25 -4.58
CA TYR A 316 9.13 -0.64 -3.51
C TYR A 316 10.14 -1.76 -3.24
N LEU A 317 10.63 -2.45 -4.27
CA LEU A 317 11.65 -3.49 -4.09
C LEU A 317 12.97 -2.91 -3.57
N LEU A 318 13.38 -1.73 -4.06
CA LEU A 318 14.58 -1.06 -3.58
C LEU A 318 14.47 -0.70 -2.10
N GLN A 319 13.30 -0.27 -1.61
CA GLN A 319 13.06 -0.02 -0.18
C GLN A 319 13.28 -1.30 0.63
N SER A 320 12.65 -2.42 0.23
CA SER A 320 12.83 -3.68 0.95
C SER A 320 14.28 -4.15 0.94
N ILE A 321 14.97 -4.09 -0.20
CA ILE A 321 16.38 -4.50 -0.30
C ILE A 321 17.26 -3.63 0.60
N LEU A 322 17.09 -2.31 0.58
CA LEU A 322 17.86 -1.41 1.43
C LEU A 322 17.57 -1.67 2.91
N SER A 323 16.30 -1.79 3.29
CA SER A 323 15.92 -2.07 4.68
C SER A 323 16.49 -3.39 5.16
N THR A 324 16.38 -4.48 4.39
CA THR A 324 16.85 -5.78 4.86
C THR A 324 18.39 -5.84 4.91
N LEU A 325 19.10 -5.14 4.02
CA LEU A 325 20.55 -4.95 4.13
C LEU A 325 20.95 -4.11 5.35
N LEU A 326 20.12 -3.18 5.80
CA LEU A 326 20.39 -2.39 7.00
C LEU A 326 20.10 -3.17 8.28
N PHE A 327 18.95 -3.85 8.36
CA PHE A 327 18.51 -4.42 9.63
C PHE A 327 18.90 -5.89 9.80
N TYR A 328 18.93 -6.69 8.74
CA TYR A 328 19.06 -8.14 8.92
C TYR A 328 20.52 -8.59 9.09
N GLY A 329 20.72 -9.77 9.71
CA GLY A 329 22.04 -10.31 10.07
C GLY A 329 22.98 -10.56 8.88
N TYR A 330 22.45 -10.85 7.69
CA TYR A 330 23.26 -10.94 6.47
C TYR A 330 23.71 -9.56 5.92
N GLY A 331 23.23 -8.47 6.51
CA GLY A 331 23.55 -7.09 6.18
C GLY A 331 24.33 -6.41 7.31
N LEU A 332 23.81 -5.31 7.87
CA LEU A 332 24.42 -4.61 9.01
C LEU A 332 23.89 -5.06 10.39
N GLY A 333 22.83 -5.88 10.44
CA GLY A 333 22.35 -6.46 11.70
C GLY A 333 21.80 -5.45 12.72
N PHE A 334 21.14 -4.37 12.26
CA PHE A 334 20.50 -3.36 13.10
C PHE A 334 19.07 -3.70 13.57
N TYR A 335 18.56 -4.90 13.28
CA TYR A 335 17.27 -5.35 13.77
C TYR A 335 17.19 -5.26 15.30
N GLY A 336 16.09 -4.71 15.83
CA GLY A 336 15.89 -4.51 17.27
C GLY A 336 16.77 -3.45 17.93
N LYS A 337 17.66 -2.77 17.18
CA LYS A 337 18.61 -1.76 17.71
C LYS A 337 18.27 -0.32 17.34
N VAL A 338 17.16 -0.11 16.65
CA VAL A 338 16.79 1.16 16.04
C VAL A 338 15.46 1.63 16.61
N SER A 339 15.46 2.86 17.08
CA SER A 339 14.28 3.58 17.59
C SER A 339 13.33 3.98 16.45
N ILE A 340 12.09 4.35 16.78
CA ILE A 340 11.13 4.78 15.76
C ILE A 340 11.61 6.06 15.08
N ILE A 341 12.20 6.98 15.84
CA ILE A 341 12.74 8.23 15.28
C ILE A 341 13.86 7.96 14.28
N GLU A 342 14.79 7.07 14.61
CA GLU A 342 15.89 6.69 13.71
C GLU A 342 15.35 5.99 12.45
N GLY A 343 14.42 5.05 12.60
CA GLY A 343 13.74 4.40 11.48
C GLY A 343 13.03 5.40 10.56
N THR A 344 12.34 6.37 11.14
CA THR A 344 11.65 7.45 10.40
C THR A 344 12.62 8.34 9.64
N VAL A 345 13.76 8.69 10.24
CA VAL A 345 14.82 9.45 9.57
C VAL A 345 15.41 8.66 8.39
N ILE A 346 15.64 7.36 8.56
CA ILE A 346 16.10 6.48 7.47
C ILE A 346 15.09 6.47 6.32
N VAL A 347 13.78 6.36 6.62
CA VAL A 347 12.71 6.42 5.60
C VAL A 347 12.79 7.71 4.79
N ILE A 348 12.92 8.86 5.46
CA ILE A 348 13.01 10.17 4.81
C ILE A 348 14.24 10.25 3.92
N ILE A 349 15.41 9.83 4.41
CA ILE A 349 16.67 9.85 3.66
C ILE A 349 16.57 8.97 2.41
N VAL A 350 16.12 7.72 2.57
CA VAL A 350 15.98 6.75 1.47
C VAL A 350 14.94 7.25 0.46
N PHE A 351 13.82 7.80 0.89
CA PHE A 351 12.79 8.30 -0.02
C PHE A 351 13.24 9.53 -0.82
N ILE A 352 13.94 10.47 -0.18
CA ILE A 352 14.56 11.62 -0.86
C ILE A 352 15.58 11.12 -1.90
N PHE A 353 16.43 10.15 -1.53
CA PHE A 353 17.34 9.52 -2.47
C PHE A 353 16.60 8.87 -3.65
N GLN A 354 15.50 8.16 -3.41
CA GLN A 354 14.67 7.56 -4.45
C GLN A 354 14.04 8.60 -5.39
N ILE A 355 13.63 9.77 -4.89
CA ILE A 355 13.15 10.87 -5.73
C ILE A 355 14.25 11.31 -6.71
N PHE A 356 15.46 11.58 -6.20
CA PHE A 356 16.59 12.01 -7.04
C PHE A 356 16.97 10.94 -8.06
N LEU A 357 17.12 9.69 -7.62
CA LEU A 357 17.46 8.57 -8.47
C LEU A 357 16.40 8.34 -9.56
N SER A 358 15.11 8.36 -9.18
CA SER A 358 13.99 8.21 -10.13
C SER A 358 13.97 9.35 -11.14
N LYS A 359 14.20 10.59 -10.73
CA LYS A 359 14.26 11.75 -11.63
C LYS A 359 15.41 11.60 -12.64
N LEU A 360 16.61 11.25 -12.19
CA LEU A 360 17.78 11.06 -13.05
C LEU A 360 17.59 9.87 -14.02
N TRP A 361 17.03 8.77 -13.53
CA TRP A 361 16.72 7.60 -14.35
C TRP A 361 15.75 7.94 -15.48
N MET A 362 14.69 8.67 -15.14
CA MET A 362 13.64 9.04 -16.08
C MET A 362 14.08 10.05 -17.15
N LYS A 363 15.23 10.70 -17.00
CA LYS A 363 15.87 11.50 -18.06
C LYS A 363 16.31 10.61 -19.23
N HIS A 364 16.76 9.40 -18.95
CA HIS A 364 17.37 8.49 -19.94
C HIS A 364 16.45 7.33 -20.32
N TYR A 365 15.47 6.98 -19.50
CA TYR A 365 14.64 5.78 -19.66
C TYR A 365 13.14 6.07 -19.57
N TYR A 366 12.32 5.26 -20.25
CA TYR A 366 10.84 5.40 -20.23
C TYR A 366 10.18 4.73 -19.02
N TYR A 367 10.80 3.67 -18.50
CA TYR A 367 10.29 2.81 -17.43
C TYR A 367 11.42 2.48 -16.46
N GLY A 368 11.07 2.09 -15.24
CA GLY A 368 12.03 1.53 -14.30
C GLY A 368 12.41 0.11 -14.71
N PRO A 369 13.49 -0.45 -14.14
CA PRO A 369 13.97 -1.77 -14.49
C PRO A 369 12.88 -2.85 -14.39
N VAL A 370 12.14 -2.85 -13.28
CA VAL A 370 11.12 -3.87 -13.00
C VAL A 370 9.85 -3.60 -13.80
N GLU A 371 9.45 -2.34 -13.95
CA GLU A 371 8.31 -1.96 -14.79
C GLU A 371 8.54 -2.32 -16.26
N TRP A 372 9.79 -2.24 -16.74
CA TRP A 372 10.16 -2.68 -18.07
C TRP A 372 10.02 -4.19 -18.24
N LEU A 373 10.56 -4.99 -17.30
CA LEU A 373 10.42 -6.45 -17.29
C LEU A 373 8.94 -6.86 -17.24
N TRP A 374 8.18 -6.24 -16.34
CA TRP A 374 6.75 -6.47 -16.21
C TRP A 374 6.00 -6.22 -17.52
N ARG A 375 6.35 -5.13 -18.21
CA ARG A 375 5.73 -4.79 -19.49
C ARG A 375 6.18 -5.73 -20.61
N ALA A 376 7.45 -6.12 -20.61
CA ALA A 376 7.99 -7.08 -21.57
C ALA A 376 7.26 -8.43 -21.47
N PHE A 377 7.06 -8.93 -20.25
CA PHE A 377 6.33 -10.15 -19.96
C PHE A 377 4.84 -10.01 -20.31
N THR A 378 4.20 -8.91 -19.89
CA THR A 378 2.76 -8.68 -20.14
C THR A 378 2.42 -8.71 -21.63
N TYR A 379 3.23 -8.06 -22.47
CA TYR A 379 2.98 -7.97 -23.91
C TYR A 379 3.74 -9.00 -24.75
N MET A 380 4.58 -9.84 -24.12
CA MET A 380 5.48 -10.79 -24.80
C MET A 380 6.34 -10.14 -25.88
N LYS A 381 6.77 -8.90 -25.65
CA LYS A 381 7.52 -8.07 -26.60
C LYS A 381 8.48 -7.16 -25.86
N LYS A 382 9.72 -7.02 -26.35
CA LYS A 382 10.72 -6.11 -25.80
C LYS A 382 10.28 -4.64 -25.99
N PRO A 383 9.90 -3.89 -24.94
CA PRO A 383 9.58 -2.47 -25.07
C PRO A 383 10.87 -1.65 -25.21
N GLU A 384 10.77 -0.50 -25.88
CA GLU A 384 11.87 0.47 -25.92
C GLU A 384 12.14 1.00 -24.50
N LEU A 385 13.38 0.83 -24.03
CA LEU A 385 13.78 1.22 -22.69
C LEU A 385 14.35 2.64 -22.66
N LYS A 386 15.32 2.94 -23.54
CA LYS A 386 16.02 4.25 -23.62
C LYS A 386 15.17 5.29 -24.34
N ARG A 387 15.17 6.51 -23.80
CA ARG A 387 14.70 7.72 -24.49
C ARG A 387 15.74 8.08 -25.56
N LYS A 388 15.26 8.48 -26.74
CA LYS A 388 16.13 8.96 -27.82
C LYS A 388 16.56 10.38 -27.55
#